data_AF-A0A1B6CAR4-F1
#
_entry.id   AF-A0A1B6CAR4-F1
#
_cell.length_a   1.000
_cell.length_b   1.000
_cell.length_c   1.000
_cell.angle_alpha   90.00
_cell.angle_beta   90.00
_cell.angle_gamma   90.00
#
_symmetry.space_group_name_H-M   'P 1'
#
loop_
_entity.id
_entity.type
_entity.pdbx_description
1 polymer ?
#
loop_
_entity_poly.entity_id
_entity_poly.type
_entity_poly.pdbx_seq_one_letter_code
_entity_poly.pdbx_strand_id
1 'polypeptide(L)'
;KWKDAFSIRNSFFGGRVSLTISSLAYERVCVLFNIGALQSSVASSQTVDNDEGLKLAAKLFQQSAGIFHHLKNTVMAAIQQDPTPDLNPDTLAALSSLMLAQAQEIFVHKAIHDNMKDAVVAKLASQCEEHYAEALKLLQKESVRPIWEKDWILIVAGKQAIFHGMAEYYQSLVCKANKSVGEEIARLQSALELLKAGQQRSGKPSMAADLVNKAQRNLTEAQKDNDFIYHERIPDHKSLPGIARVTVAKSLPIPHKFSSNFKDLFEKLVPMPVHQAM
;
A
#
# COMPACT_ATOMS: atom_id res chain seq x y z
N LYS A 1 15.90 0.16 26.01
CA LYS A 1 14.93 -0.97 26.08
C LYS A 1 13.87 -0.71 25.03
N TRP A 2 13.78 -1.56 24.00
CA TRP A 2 12.70 -1.50 23.01
C TRP A 2 11.50 -2.31 23.49
N LYS A 3 10.30 -1.86 23.14
CA LYS A 3 9.05 -2.60 23.33
C LYS A 3 8.46 -2.84 21.95
N ASP A 4 7.98 -4.06 21.73
CA ASP A 4 7.35 -4.44 20.47
C ASP A 4 6.18 -3.48 20.15
N ALA A 5 6.21 -2.89 18.95
CA ALA A 5 5.24 -1.91 18.49
C ALA A 5 3.78 -2.44 18.45
N PHE A 6 3.60 -3.75 18.36
CA PHE A 6 2.27 -4.39 18.29
C PHE A 6 1.84 -5.02 19.62
N SER A 7 2.65 -4.89 20.69
CA SER A 7 2.45 -5.63 21.93
C SER A 7 1.28 -5.16 22.80
N ILE A 8 0.63 -4.04 22.46
CA ILE A 8 -0.42 -3.44 23.31
C ILE A 8 -1.69 -4.32 23.37
N ARG A 9 -1.85 -5.31 22.47
CA ARG A 9 -3.09 -6.15 22.44
C ARG A 9 -2.90 -7.67 22.40
N ASN A 10 -1.70 -8.21 22.19
CA ASN A 10 -1.48 -9.65 21.98
C ASN A 10 -0.50 -10.31 22.98
N SER A 11 -0.57 -9.96 24.27
CA SER A 11 0.19 -10.67 25.35
C SER A 11 -0.11 -12.19 25.47
N PHE A 12 -1.07 -12.72 24.71
CA PHE A 12 -1.46 -14.13 24.76
C PHE A 12 -0.67 -15.05 23.81
N PHE A 13 -0.01 -14.51 22.79
CA PHE A 13 0.74 -15.31 21.80
C PHE A 13 2.26 -15.10 21.92
N GLY A 14 2.86 -15.66 22.96
CA GLY A 14 4.25 -16.19 23.02
C GLY A 14 5.46 -15.35 22.55
N GLY A 15 5.30 -14.12 22.09
CA GLY A 15 6.37 -13.30 21.52
C GLY A 15 7.15 -12.52 22.59
N ARG A 16 8.43 -12.23 22.30
CA ARG A 16 9.26 -11.37 23.15
C ARG A 16 8.72 -9.93 23.11
N VAL A 17 8.01 -9.51 24.15
CA VAL A 17 7.37 -8.18 24.28
C VAL A 17 8.37 -7.02 24.40
N SER A 18 9.59 -7.31 24.85
CA SER A 18 10.65 -6.30 24.95
C SER A 18 12.05 -6.90 24.84
N LEU A 19 12.98 -6.11 24.31
CA LEU A 19 14.37 -6.48 24.13
C LEU A 19 15.28 -5.30 24.52
N THR A 20 16.26 -5.60 25.37
CA THR A 20 17.28 -4.64 25.83
C THR A 20 18.64 -5.15 25.37
N ILE A 21 19.32 -4.35 24.54
CA ILE A 21 20.68 -4.62 24.08
C ILE A 21 21.46 -3.30 24.20
N SER A 22 22.66 -3.36 24.78
CA SER A 22 23.59 -2.24 24.85
C SER A 22 24.36 -2.11 23.52
N SER A 23 23.65 -1.73 22.45
CA SER A 23 24.23 -1.59 21.10
C SER A 23 23.69 -0.35 20.40
N LEU A 24 24.60 0.47 19.87
CA LEU A 24 24.22 1.62 19.05
C LEU A 24 23.54 1.19 17.73
N ALA A 25 23.94 0.04 17.18
CA ALA A 25 23.31 -0.49 15.97
C ALA A 25 21.85 -0.87 16.23
N TYR A 26 21.56 -1.45 17.40
CA TYR A 26 20.20 -1.77 17.81
C TYR A 26 19.35 -0.52 18.02
N GLU A 27 19.90 0.52 18.67
CA GLU A 27 19.21 1.79 18.84
C GLU A 27 18.86 2.42 17.49
N ARG A 28 19.79 2.40 16.52
CA ARG A 28 19.54 2.90 15.16
C ARG A 28 18.39 2.16 14.45
N VAL A 29 18.30 0.84 14.61
CA VAL A 29 17.20 0.03 14.07
C VAL A 29 15.86 0.50 14.65
N CYS A 30 15.79 0.66 15.98
CA CYS A 30 14.59 1.11 16.70
C CYS A 30 14.16 2.52 16.27
N VAL A 31 15.11 3.45 16.16
CA VAL A 31 14.84 4.83 15.72
C VAL A 31 14.35 4.85 14.27
N LEU A 32 14.99 4.09 13.38
CA LEU A 32 14.55 3.99 11.98
C LEU A 32 13.14 3.41 11.87
N PHE A 33 12.81 2.37 12.63
CA PHE A 33 11.46 1.82 12.66
C PHE A 33 10.43 2.89 13.03
N ASN A 34 10.70 3.68 14.07
CA ASN A 34 9.83 4.77 14.49
C ASN A 34 9.71 5.88 13.44
N ILE A 35 10.79 6.20 12.71
CA ILE A 35 10.72 7.14 11.58
C ILE A 35 9.77 6.59 10.51
N GLY A 36 9.92 5.32 10.12
CA GLY A 36 9.03 4.67 9.15
C GLY A 36 7.57 4.70 9.58
N ALA A 37 7.29 4.37 10.84
CA ALA A 37 5.95 4.37 11.42
C ALA A 37 5.35 5.78 11.53
N LEU A 38 6.15 6.79 11.89
CA LEU A 38 5.70 8.18 11.95
C LEU A 38 5.38 8.70 10.55
N GLN A 39 6.25 8.42 9.57
CA GLN A 39 6.02 8.81 8.18
C GLN A 39 4.74 8.19 7.62
N SER A 40 4.48 6.89 7.90
CA SER A 40 3.23 6.25 7.47
C SER A 40 2.01 6.86 8.15
N SER A 41 2.11 7.20 9.43
CA SER A 41 1.04 7.86 10.18
C SER A 41 0.70 9.23 9.58
N VAL A 42 1.72 10.08 9.34
CA VAL A 42 1.53 11.39 8.71
C VAL A 42 1.00 11.26 7.28
N ALA A 43 1.46 10.28 6.51
CA ALA A 43 0.94 10.01 5.17
C ALA A 43 -0.54 9.65 5.20
N SER A 44 -0.95 8.80 6.17
CA SER A 44 -2.35 8.38 6.33
C SER A 44 -3.29 9.48 6.81
N SER A 45 -2.75 10.54 7.43
CA SER A 45 -3.54 11.69 7.89
C SER A 45 -3.71 12.78 6.82
N GLN A 46 -3.08 12.63 5.64
CA GLN A 46 -3.27 13.57 4.54
C GLN A 46 -4.65 13.37 3.90
N THR A 47 -5.25 14.47 3.44
CA THR A 47 -6.50 14.41 2.68
C THR A 47 -6.22 14.16 1.20
N VAL A 48 -7.12 13.45 0.53
CA VAL A 48 -7.03 13.18 -0.91
C VAL A 48 -7.49 14.35 -1.78
N ASP A 49 -8.05 15.40 -1.16
CA ASP A 49 -8.58 16.60 -1.84
C ASP A 49 -7.54 17.72 -1.98
N ASN A 50 -6.32 17.52 -1.46
CA ASN A 50 -5.24 18.50 -1.50
C ASN A 50 -4.04 17.92 -2.28
N ASP A 51 -3.68 18.58 -3.37
CA ASP A 51 -2.54 18.23 -4.23
C ASP A 51 -1.22 18.07 -3.44
N GLU A 52 -0.95 19.00 -2.52
CA GLU A 52 0.24 18.95 -1.66
C GLU A 52 0.16 17.81 -0.65
N GLY A 53 -1.04 17.50 -0.15
CA GLY A 53 -1.30 16.35 0.71
C GLY A 53 -1.02 15.03 0.00
N LEU A 54 -1.48 14.89 -1.25
CA LEU A 54 -1.21 13.72 -2.09
C LEU A 54 0.28 13.55 -2.37
N LYS A 55 0.99 14.62 -2.76
CA LYS A 55 2.45 14.58 -2.98
C LYS A 55 3.20 14.17 -1.72
N LEU A 56 2.84 14.74 -0.57
CA LEU A 56 3.45 14.44 0.71
C LEU A 56 3.18 12.98 1.11
N ALA A 57 1.93 12.51 1.03
CA ALA A 57 1.56 11.14 1.35
C ALA A 57 2.31 10.13 0.48
N ALA A 58 2.34 10.35 -0.85
CA ALA A 58 3.07 9.49 -1.77
C ALA A 58 4.57 9.44 -1.43
N LYS A 59 5.19 10.58 -1.09
CA LYS A 59 6.60 10.63 -0.68
C LYS A 59 6.82 9.85 0.62
N LEU A 60 6.01 10.11 1.65
CA LEU A 60 6.18 9.53 2.98
C LEU A 60 5.93 8.02 2.99
N PHE A 61 4.92 7.52 2.28
CA PHE A 61 4.72 6.08 2.14
C PHE A 61 5.88 5.40 1.43
N GLN A 62 6.43 6.00 0.37
CA GLN A 62 7.61 5.46 -0.33
C GLN A 62 8.88 5.46 0.54
N GLN A 63 9.06 6.50 1.37
CA GLN A 63 10.15 6.55 2.35
C GLN A 63 9.98 5.49 3.43
N SER A 64 8.77 5.34 3.97
CA SER A 64 8.44 4.32 4.96
C SER A 64 8.65 2.90 4.42
N ALA A 65 8.19 2.63 3.19
CA ALA A 65 8.44 1.38 2.48
C ALA A 65 9.94 1.07 2.35
N GLY A 66 10.73 2.08 1.99
CA GLY A 66 12.18 2.02 1.91
C GLY A 66 12.88 1.74 3.24
N ILE A 67 12.41 2.37 4.32
CA ILE A 67 12.91 2.16 5.67
C ILE A 67 12.67 0.72 6.12
N PHE A 68 11.45 0.21 6.02
CA PHE A 68 11.16 -1.16 6.41
C PHE A 68 11.90 -2.18 5.52
N HIS A 69 12.07 -1.89 4.24
CA HIS A 69 12.88 -2.71 3.35
C HIS A 69 14.36 -2.76 3.77
N HIS A 70 14.93 -1.62 4.15
CA HIS A 70 16.31 -1.56 4.64
C HIS A 70 16.45 -2.37 5.94
N LEU A 71 15.56 -2.14 6.90
CA LEU A 71 15.57 -2.85 8.18
C LEU A 71 15.47 -4.36 8.00
N LYS A 72 14.60 -4.84 7.10
CA LYS A 72 14.47 -6.26 6.75
C LYS A 72 15.82 -6.90 6.44
N ASN A 73 16.69 -6.19 5.72
CA ASN A 73 17.97 -6.69 5.25
C ASN A 73 19.11 -6.52 6.28
N THR A 74 18.98 -5.59 7.24
CA THR A 74 20.06 -5.23 8.17
C THR A 74 19.84 -5.66 9.61
N VAL A 75 18.59 -5.91 10.02
CA VAL A 75 18.23 -6.13 11.43
C VAL A 75 18.99 -7.31 12.05
N MET A 76 19.09 -8.43 11.34
CA MET A 76 19.78 -9.63 11.84
C MET A 76 21.27 -9.38 12.08
N ALA A 77 21.92 -8.64 11.17
CA ALA A 77 23.32 -8.29 11.29
C ALA A 77 23.59 -7.29 12.45
N ALA A 78 22.64 -6.40 12.72
CA ALA A 78 22.76 -5.36 13.74
C ALA A 78 22.53 -5.86 15.18
N ILE A 79 21.70 -6.89 15.35
CA ILE A 79 21.20 -7.33 16.67
C ILE A 79 21.90 -8.63 17.14
N GLN A 80 22.27 -9.53 16.22
CA GLN A 80 22.90 -10.84 16.53
C GLN A 80 22.16 -11.69 17.58
N GLN A 81 20.87 -11.42 17.79
CA GLN A 81 19.93 -12.13 18.65
C GLN A 81 18.53 -12.05 18.02
N ASP A 82 17.61 -12.89 18.48
CA ASP A 82 16.23 -12.84 18.02
C ASP A 82 15.57 -11.50 18.38
N PRO A 83 15.08 -10.74 17.38
CA PRO A 83 14.45 -9.46 17.61
C PRO A 83 13.03 -9.64 18.18
N THR A 84 12.41 -8.54 18.57
CA THR A 84 10.97 -8.51 18.84
C THR A 84 10.16 -8.75 17.56
N PRO A 85 8.90 -9.23 17.64
CA PRO A 85 8.10 -9.61 16.47
C PRO A 85 7.93 -8.51 15.41
N ASP A 86 7.81 -7.25 15.81
CA ASP A 86 7.78 -6.07 14.92
C ASP A 86 9.04 -5.91 14.05
N LEU A 87 10.19 -6.29 14.58
CA LEU A 87 11.50 -6.19 13.95
C LEU A 87 11.93 -7.48 13.24
N ASN A 88 11.10 -8.52 13.23
CA ASN A 88 11.38 -9.72 12.44
C ASN A 88 11.40 -9.39 10.93
N PRO A 89 12.32 -9.99 10.14
CA PRO A 89 12.43 -9.72 8.70
C PRO A 89 11.12 -9.95 7.92
N ASP A 90 10.32 -10.95 8.29
CA ASP A 90 9.02 -11.21 7.66
C ASP A 90 8.00 -10.09 7.93
N THR A 91 7.95 -9.58 9.17
CA THR A 91 7.10 -8.45 9.55
C THR A 91 7.53 -7.19 8.81
N LEU A 92 8.84 -6.90 8.77
CA LEU A 92 9.40 -5.75 8.05
C LEU A 92 9.14 -5.85 6.54
N ALA A 93 9.16 -7.06 5.96
CA ALA A 93 8.78 -7.28 4.57
C ALA A 93 7.29 -6.96 4.34
N ALA A 94 6.40 -7.43 5.23
CA ALA A 94 4.97 -7.15 5.14
C ALA A 94 4.67 -5.64 5.27
N LEU A 95 5.29 -4.96 6.23
CA LEU A 95 5.18 -3.50 6.39
C LEU A 95 5.69 -2.75 5.16
N SER A 96 6.87 -3.12 4.64
CA SER A 96 7.42 -2.52 3.43
C SER A 96 6.46 -2.65 2.23
N SER A 97 5.91 -3.84 2.02
CA SER A 97 4.97 -4.10 0.93
C SER A 97 3.65 -3.34 1.12
N LEU A 98 3.14 -3.25 2.34
CA LEU A 98 1.91 -2.50 2.65
C LEU A 98 2.09 -1.01 2.38
N MET A 99 3.21 -0.43 2.80
CA MET A 99 3.53 0.98 2.54
C MET A 99 3.68 1.26 1.04
N LEU A 100 4.25 0.32 0.29
CA LEU A 100 4.38 0.45 -1.17
C LEU A 100 3.01 0.40 -1.86
N ALA A 101 2.11 -0.49 -1.43
CA ALA A 101 0.74 -0.54 -1.92
C ALA A 101 -0.02 0.77 -1.64
N GLN A 102 0.11 1.30 -0.42
CA GLN A 102 -0.49 2.59 -0.05
C GLN A 102 0.09 3.75 -0.85
N ALA A 103 1.39 3.75 -1.15
CA ALA A 103 1.98 4.75 -2.04
C ALA A 103 1.38 4.70 -3.45
N GLN A 104 1.21 3.50 -4.03
CA GLN A 104 0.58 3.35 -5.34
C GLN A 104 -0.90 3.81 -5.30
N GLU A 105 -1.62 3.52 -4.22
CA GLU A 105 -2.98 4.02 -3.99
C GLU A 105 -3.04 5.56 -4.06
N ILE A 106 -2.10 6.26 -3.43
CA ILE A 106 -2.04 7.73 -3.51
C ILE A 106 -1.81 8.21 -4.96
N PHE A 107 -0.99 7.50 -5.76
CA PHE A 107 -0.84 7.83 -7.18
C PHE A 107 -2.11 7.61 -8.00
N VAL A 108 -2.92 6.60 -7.65
CA VAL A 108 -4.24 6.40 -8.27
C VAL A 108 -5.15 7.59 -7.94
N HIS A 109 -5.26 7.96 -6.67
CA HIS A 109 -6.05 9.12 -6.25
C HIS A 109 -5.58 10.42 -6.91
N LYS A 110 -4.26 10.60 -7.04
CA LYS A 110 -3.66 11.74 -7.74
C LYS A 110 -4.04 11.78 -9.22
N ALA A 111 -3.97 10.64 -9.92
CA ALA A 111 -4.35 10.58 -11.32
C ALA A 111 -5.84 10.91 -11.53
N ILE A 112 -6.71 10.49 -10.61
CA ILE A 112 -8.14 10.84 -10.60
C ILE A 112 -8.32 12.35 -10.34
N HIS A 113 -7.66 12.88 -9.31
CA HIS A 113 -7.70 14.29 -8.96
C HIS A 113 -7.26 15.19 -10.13
N ASP A 114 -6.24 14.77 -10.87
CA ASP A 114 -5.70 15.50 -12.02
C ASP A 114 -6.51 15.30 -13.31
N ASN A 115 -7.61 14.54 -13.27
CA ASN A 115 -8.41 14.18 -14.44
C ASN A 115 -7.56 13.56 -15.56
N MET A 116 -6.61 12.69 -15.21
CA MET A 116 -5.85 11.93 -16.19
C MET A 116 -6.79 11.01 -17.00
N LYS A 117 -6.35 10.61 -18.20
CA LYS A 117 -7.10 9.69 -19.06
C LYS A 117 -7.48 8.41 -18.31
N ASP A 118 -8.70 7.91 -18.52
CA ASP A 118 -9.22 6.68 -17.87
C ASP A 118 -8.27 5.49 -18.04
N ALA A 119 -7.68 5.34 -19.23
CA ALA A 119 -6.70 4.30 -19.52
C ALA A 119 -5.44 4.37 -18.63
N VAL A 120 -5.06 5.54 -18.14
CA VAL A 120 -3.95 5.70 -17.19
C VAL A 120 -4.40 5.28 -15.79
N VAL A 121 -5.57 5.75 -15.35
CA VAL A 121 -6.12 5.42 -14.03
C VAL A 121 -6.35 3.91 -13.90
N ALA A 122 -6.91 3.26 -14.93
CA ALA A 122 -7.10 1.81 -14.96
C ALA A 122 -5.78 1.04 -14.75
N LYS A 123 -4.70 1.47 -15.43
CA LYS A 123 -3.39 0.81 -15.32
C LYS A 123 -2.73 1.02 -13.95
N LEU A 124 -2.90 2.20 -13.36
CA LEU A 124 -2.41 2.50 -12.01
C LEU A 124 -3.18 1.71 -10.95
N ALA A 125 -4.50 1.62 -11.08
CA ALA A 125 -5.36 0.85 -10.18
C ALA A 125 -5.08 -0.66 -10.28
N SER A 126 -4.86 -1.18 -11.49
CA SER A 126 -4.47 -2.59 -11.70
C SER A 126 -3.13 -2.90 -11.04
N GLN A 127 -2.16 -1.98 -11.07
CA GLN A 127 -0.91 -2.16 -10.32
C GLN A 127 -1.09 -2.03 -8.80
N CYS A 128 -2.00 -1.17 -8.35
CA CYS A 128 -2.32 -1.00 -6.93
C CYS A 128 -2.95 -2.27 -6.34
N GLU A 129 -3.84 -2.92 -7.10
CA GLU A 129 -4.40 -4.23 -6.78
C GLU A 129 -3.30 -5.27 -6.55
N GLU A 130 -2.35 -5.39 -7.49
CA GLU A 130 -1.24 -6.35 -7.39
C GLU A 130 -0.37 -6.09 -6.16
N HIS A 131 -0.06 -4.82 -5.85
CA HIS A 131 0.69 -4.50 -4.63
C HIS A 131 -0.07 -4.86 -3.36
N TYR A 132 -1.39 -4.66 -3.34
CA TYR A 132 -2.22 -5.10 -2.22
C TYR A 132 -2.33 -6.62 -2.13
N ALA A 133 -2.32 -7.34 -3.25
CA ALA A 133 -2.29 -8.80 -3.28
C ALA A 133 -0.99 -9.35 -2.67
N GLU A 134 0.17 -8.78 -3.03
CA GLU A 134 1.45 -9.18 -2.44
C GLU A 134 1.53 -8.80 -0.95
N ALA A 135 1.05 -7.60 -0.57
CA ALA A 135 0.98 -7.21 0.83
C ALA A 135 0.09 -8.18 1.63
N LEU A 136 -1.08 -8.55 1.10
CA LEU A 136 -1.99 -9.49 1.74
C LEU A 136 -1.34 -10.86 1.97
N LYS A 137 -0.64 -11.38 0.96
CA LYS A 137 0.11 -12.65 1.05
C LYS A 137 1.16 -12.61 2.18
N LEU A 138 1.91 -11.51 2.30
CA LEU A 138 2.90 -11.35 3.36
C LEU A 138 2.27 -11.21 4.74
N LEU A 139 1.16 -10.46 4.86
CA LEU A 139 0.42 -10.30 6.12
C LEU A 139 -0.20 -11.62 6.62
N GLN A 140 -0.52 -12.54 5.71
CA GLN A 140 -1.12 -13.84 6.02
C GLN A 140 -0.12 -14.94 6.35
N LYS A 141 1.19 -14.72 6.18
CA LYS A 141 2.23 -15.66 6.61
C LYS A 141 2.04 -16.06 8.06
N GLU A 142 2.25 -17.33 8.39
CA GLU A 142 2.06 -17.85 9.76
C GLU A 142 2.90 -17.11 10.80
N SER A 143 4.11 -16.68 10.43
CA SER A 143 5.03 -15.90 11.27
C SER A 143 4.57 -14.48 11.56
N VAL A 144 3.66 -13.93 10.74
CA VAL A 144 3.27 -12.50 10.77
C VAL A 144 1.81 -12.34 11.17
N ARG A 145 0.92 -13.23 10.72
CA ARG A 145 -0.52 -13.17 10.94
C ARG A 145 -0.94 -12.93 12.40
N PRO A 146 -0.30 -13.54 13.43
CA PRO A 146 -0.65 -13.31 14.83
C PRO A 146 -0.34 -11.90 15.35
N ILE A 147 0.47 -11.11 14.62
CA ILE A 147 0.91 -9.77 15.02
C ILE A 147 -0.19 -8.73 14.78
N TRP A 148 -1.02 -8.95 13.75
CA TRP A 148 -2.02 -7.97 13.31
C TRP A 148 -3.32 -8.04 14.11
N GLU A 149 -3.99 -6.90 14.25
CA GLU A 149 -5.40 -6.91 14.63
C GLU A 149 -6.22 -7.59 13.52
N LYS A 150 -7.26 -8.34 13.91
CA LYS A 150 -8.04 -9.17 12.97
C LYS A 150 -8.55 -8.39 11.75
N ASP A 151 -8.86 -7.12 11.93
CA ASP A 151 -9.43 -6.26 10.89
C ASP A 151 -8.41 -5.82 9.84
N TRP A 152 -7.10 -5.81 10.14
CA TRP A 152 -6.09 -5.33 9.18
C TRP A 152 -6.04 -6.18 7.91
N ILE A 153 -6.05 -7.50 8.06
CA ILE A 153 -6.04 -8.43 6.92
C ILE A 153 -7.31 -8.24 6.09
N LEU A 154 -8.46 -8.03 6.74
CA LEU A 154 -9.75 -7.80 6.10
C LEU A 154 -9.80 -6.46 5.34
N ILE A 155 -9.26 -5.40 5.95
CA ILE A 155 -9.14 -4.07 5.32
C ILE A 155 -8.25 -4.15 4.08
N VAL A 156 -7.08 -4.79 4.18
CA VAL A 156 -6.15 -4.93 3.05
C VAL A 156 -6.76 -5.77 1.93
N ALA A 157 -7.42 -6.88 2.26
CA ALA A 157 -8.11 -7.71 1.27
C ALA A 157 -9.33 -7.00 0.64
N GLY A 158 -9.99 -6.10 1.38
CA GLY A 158 -11.05 -5.25 0.85
C GLY A 158 -10.51 -4.18 -0.10
N LYS A 159 -9.38 -3.53 0.25
CA LYS A 159 -8.68 -2.59 -0.63
C LYS A 159 -8.21 -3.24 -1.92
N GLN A 160 -7.63 -4.44 -1.85
CA GLN A 160 -7.26 -5.22 -3.04
C GLN A 160 -8.45 -5.37 -4.00
N ALA A 161 -9.59 -5.86 -3.50
CA ALA A 161 -10.80 -6.03 -4.30
C ALA A 161 -11.34 -4.69 -4.85
N ILE A 162 -11.27 -3.61 -4.07
CA ILE A 162 -11.71 -2.28 -4.51
C ILE A 162 -10.83 -1.75 -5.64
N PHE A 163 -9.50 -1.88 -5.55
CA PHE A 163 -8.61 -1.43 -6.63
C PHE A 163 -8.72 -2.30 -7.88
N HIS A 164 -9.05 -3.59 -7.73
CA HIS A 164 -9.44 -4.44 -8.85
C HIS A 164 -10.70 -3.90 -9.53
N GLY A 165 -11.77 -3.67 -8.75
CA GLY A 165 -13.02 -3.14 -9.29
C GLY A 165 -12.87 -1.73 -9.88
N MET A 166 -11.99 -0.90 -9.32
CA MET A 166 -11.65 0.41 -9.87
C MET A 166 -10.93 0.30 -11.21
N ALA A 167 -9.99 -0.64 -11.35
CA ALA A 167 -9.32 -0.89 -12.63
C ALA A 167 -10.33 -1.27 -13.72
N GLU A 168 -11.25 -2.20 -13.41
CA GLU A 168 -12.31 -2.62 -14.33
C GLU A 168 -13.27 -1.47 -14.68
N TYR A 169 -13.65 -0.65 -13.70
CA TYR A 169 -14.50 0.53 -13.94
C TYR A 169 -13.84 1.51 -14.90
N TYR A 170 -12.59 1.92 -14.66
CA TYR A 170 -11.93 2.87 -15.56
C TYR A 170 -11.65 2.24 -16.93
N GLN A 171 -11.38 0.94 -17.00
CA GLN A 171 -11.23 0.25 -18.28
C GLN A 171 -12.57 0.18 -19.04
N SER A 172 -13.71 0.08 -18.35
CA SER A 172 -15.02 0.14 -19.01
C SER A 172 -15.30 1.51 -19.63
N LEU A 173 -14.82 2.61 -19.02
CA LEU A 173 -14.90 3.95 -19.62
C LEU A 173 -14.09 4.06 -20.91
N VAL A 174 -12.95 3.36 -20.99
CA VAL A 174 -12.17 3.25 -22.23
C VAL A 174 -12.95 2.47 -23.29
N CYS A 175 -13.61 1.36 -22.92
CA CYS A 175 -14.49 0.61 -23.82
C CYS A 175 -15.66 1.49 -24.31
N LYS A 176 -16.29 2.29 -23.43
CA LYS A 176 -17.33 3.26 -23.78
C LYS A 176 -16.84 4.25 -24.84
N ALA A 177 -15.68 4.85 -24.61
CA ALA A 177 -15.08 5.80 -25.55
C ALA A 177 -14.77 5.17 -26.93
N ASN A 178 -14.46 3.87 -26.95
CA ASN A 178 -14.19 3.09 -28.16
C ASN A 178 -15.45 2.47 -28.78
N LYS A 179 -16.64 2.72 -28.21
CA LYS A 179 -17.93 2.14 -28.63
C LYS A 179 -17.94 0.60 -28.58
N SER A 180 -17.21 0.00 -27.65
CA SER A 180 -17.22 -1.45 -27.40
C SER A 180 -18.20 -1.75 -26.27
N VAL A 181 -19.49 -1.69 -26.56
CA VAL A 181 -20.58 -1.67 -25.57
C VAL A 181 -20.68 -3.01 -24.82
N GLY A 182 -20.52 -4.13 -25.53
CA GLY A 182 -20.52 -5.46 -24.92
C GLY A 182 -19.41 -5.62 -23.87
N GLU A 183 -18.19 -5.19 -24.21
CA GLU A 183 -17.06 -5.19 -23.28
C GLU A 183 -17.25 -4.21 -22.11
N GLU A 184 -17.78 -3.01 -22.38
CA GLU A 184 -18.11 -2.03 -21.35
C GLU A 184 -19.04 -2.64 -20.28
N ILE A 185 -20.12 -3.29 -20.70
CA ILE A 185 -21.08 -3.93 -19.78
C ILE A 185 -20.41 -5.04 -18.98
N ALA A 186 -19.64 -5.93 -19.64
CA ALA A 186 -18.96 -7.03 -18.97
C ALA A 186 -17.98 -6.53 -17.88
N ARG A 187 -17.24 -5.45 -18.16
CA ARG A 187 -16.33 -4.83 -17.20
C ARG A 187 -17.07 -4.11 -16.07
N LEU A 188 -18.16 -3.41 -16.36
CA LEU A 188 -18.99 -2.76 -15.34
C LEU A 188 -19.63 -3.76 -14.36
N GLN A 189 -20.06 -4.93 -14.86
CA GLN A 189 -20.57 -6.01 -14.02
C GLN A 189 -19.48 -6.52 -13.06
N SER A 190 -18.29 -6.84 -13.58
CA SER A 190 -17.14 -7.26 -12.77
C SER A 190 -16.72 -6.20 -11.76
N ALA A 191 -16.62 -4.93 -12.19
CA ALA A 191 -16.29 -3.80 -11.32
C ALA A 191 -17.25 -3.70 -10.13
N LEU A 192 -18.56 -3.78 -10.38
CA LEU A 192 -19.57 -3.66 -9.34
C LEU A 192 -19.53 -4.82 -8.34
N GLU A 193 -19.32 -6.05 -8.82
CA GLU A 193 -19.15 -7.24 -7.97
C GLU A 193 -17.93 -7.07 -7.05
N LEU A 194 -16.78 -6.72 -7.63
CA LEU A 194 -15.51 -6.54 -6.91
C LEU A 194 -15.57 -5.41 -5.88
N LEU A 195 -16.16 -4.27 -6.23
CA LEU A 195 -16.29 -3.13 -5.31
C LEU A 195 -17.18 -3.48 -4.11
N LYS A 196 -18.33 -4.14 -4.35
CA LYS A 196 -19.23 -4.60 -3.27
C LYS A 196 -18.58 -5.67 -2.41
N ALA A 197 -17.86 -6.63 -3.03
CA ALA A 197 -17.11 -7.64 -2.31
C ALA A 197 -16.02 -7.00 -1.43
N GLY A 198 -15.34 -5.96 -1.90
CA GLY A 198 -14.35 -5.23 -1.12
C GLY A 198 -14.95 -4.46 0.07
N GLN A 199 -16.12 -3.83 -0.11
CA GLN A 199 -16.87 -3.21 1.00
C GLN A 199 -17.28 -4.23 2.06
N GLN A 200 -17.80 -5.38 1.64
CA GLN A 200 -18.21 -6.46 2.52
C GLN A 200 -17.01 -7.04 3.28
N ARG A 201 -15.92 -7.36 2.56
CA ARG A 201 -14.73 -7.99 3.14
C ARG A 201 -14.03 -7.09 4.14
N SER A 202 -13.96 -5.78 3.88
CA SER A 202 -13.37 -4.81 4.80
C SER A 202 -14.26 -4.46 6.00
N GLY A 203 -15.56 -4.78 5.95
CA GLY A 203 -16.53 -4.30 6.93
C GLY A 203 -16.72 -2.77 6.89
N LYS A 204 -16.40 -2.11 5.77
CA LYS A 204 -16.46 -0.65 5.58
C LYS A 204 -17.36 -0.30 4.38
N PRO A 205 -18.70 -0.21 4.56
CA PRO A 205 -19.62 0.11 3.47
C PRO A 205 -19.40 1.46 2.80
N SER A 206 -18.78 2.42 3.50
CA SER A 206 -18.46 3.74 2.93
C SER A 206 -17.26 3.74 1.99
N MET A 207 -16.43 2.68 2.01
CA MET A 207 -15.23 2.62 1.19
C MET A 207 -15.62 2.53 -0.30
N ALA A 208 -15.16 3.48 -1.12
CA ALA A 208 -15.47 3.58 -2.54
C ALA A 208 -16.99 3.64 -2.88
N ALA A 209 -17.84 4.10 -1.95
CA ALA A 209 -19.30 4.17 -2.15
C ALA A 209 -19.70 5.00 -3.39
N ASP A 210 -19.02 6.12 -3.65
CA ASP A 210 -19.27 6.93 -4.84
C ASP A 210 -18.96 6.19 -6.13
N LEU A 211 -17.91 5.37 -6.13
CA LEU A 211 -17.52 4.57 -7.27
C LEU A 211 -18.52 3.44 -7.53
N VAL A 212 -19.03 2.79 -6.48
CA VAL A 212 -20.12 1.80 -6.58
C VAL A 212 -21.35 2.43 -7.22
N ASN A 213 -21.74 3.62 -6.76
CA ASN A 213 -22.89 4.34 -7.31
C ASN A 213 -22.69 4.73 -8.77
N LYS A 214 -21.49 5.21 -9.15
CA LYS A 214 -21.14 5.53 -10.54
C LYS A 214 -21.15 4.29 -11.42
N ALA A 215 -20.52 3.19 -10.98
CA ALA A 215 -20.49 1.92 -11.71
C ALA A 215 -21.89 1.37 -11.94
N GLN A 216 -22.76 1.41 -10.93
CA GLN A 216 -24.15 0.97 -11.04
C GLN A 216 -24.94 1.80 -12.05
N ARG A 217 -24.80 3.14 -12.03
CA ARG A 217 -25.48 4.03 -12.99
C ARG A 217 -25.01 3.78 -14.41
N ASN A 218 -23.70 3.73 -14.62
CA ASN A 218 -23.11 3.48 -15.93
C ASN A 218 -23.54 2.10 -16.47
N LEU A 219 -23.62 1.08 -15.62
CA LEU A 219 -24.08 -0.25 -16.01
C LEU A 219 -25.52 -0.22 -16.50
N THR A 220 -26.41 0.43 -15.75
CA THR A 220 -27.82 0.55 -16.13
C THR A 220 -28.00 1.32 -17.44
N GLU A 221 -27.22 2.40 -17.65
CA GLU A 221 -27.22 3.16 -18.90
C GLU A 221 -26.72 2.31 -20.08
N ALA A 222 -25.55 1.68 -19.95
CA ALA A 222 -24.97 0.86 -21.01
C ALA A 222 -25.85 -0.34 -21.37
N GLN A 223 -26.45 -1.01 -20.38
CA GLN A 223 -27.40 -2.11 -20.62
C GLN A 223 -28.63 -1.62 -21.39
N LYS A 224 -29.22 -0.51 -20.96
CA LYS A 224 -30.36 0.09 -21.65
C LYS A 224 -30.01 0.40 -23.10
N ASP A 225 -28.91 1.11 -23.34
CA ASP A 225 -28.51 1.48 -24.69
C ASP A 225 -28.19 0.25 -25.55
N ASN A 226 -27.60 -0.79 -24.97
CA ASN A 226 -27.36 -2.04 -25.68
C ASN A 226 -28.65 -2.77 -26.04
N ASP A 227 -29.65 -2.78 -25.15
CA ASP A 227 -30.94 -3.44 -25.36
C ASP A 227 -31.79 -2.73 -26.42
N PHE A 228 -31.66 -1.41 -26.59
CA PHE A 228 -32.46 -0.63 -27.54
C PHE A 228 -31.75 -0.25 -28.84
N ILE A 229 -30.42 -0.11 -28.83
CA ILE A 229 -29.65 0.49 -29.93
C ILE A 229 -28.63 -0.52 -30.47
N TYR A 230 -27.65 -0.93 -29.67
CA TYR A 230 -26.45 -1.59 -30.18
C TYR A 230 -26.59 -3.10 -30.37
N HIS A 231 -27.32 -3.79 -29.49
CA HIS A 231 -27.49 -5.24 -29.49
C HIS A 231 -26.17 -6.03 -29.56
N GLU A 232 -25.11 -5.49 -28.96
CA GLU A 232 -23.83 -6.19 -28.88
C GLU A 232 -23.93 -7.38 -27.93
N ARG A 233 -23.25 -8.47 -28.30
CA ARG A 233 -23.09 -9.63 -27.43
C ARG A 233 -22.17 -9.24 -26.27
N ILE A 234 -22.64 -9.45 -25.04
CA ILE A 234 -21.82 -9.30 -23.83
C ILE A 234 -20.87 -10.52 -23.75
N PRO A 235 -19.54 -10.32 -23.81
CA PRO A 235 -18.56 -11.40 -23.68
C PRO A 235 -18.45 -11.89 -22.23
N ASP A 236 -17.92 -13.09 -22.04
CA ASP A 236 -17.51 -13.56 -20.71
C ASP A 236 -16.31 -12.73 -20.24
N HIS A 237 -16.33 -12.25 -18.99
CA HIS A 237 -15.24 -11.48 -18.41
C HIS A 237 -13.88 -12.18 -18.55
N LYS A 238 -13.83 -13.52 -18.45
CA LYS A 238 -12.58 -14.30 -18.60
C LYS A 238 -11.98 -14.25 -20.00
N SER A 239 -12.79 -13.89 -21.00
CA SER A 239 -12.33 -13.75 -22.39
C SER A 239 -11.80 -12.35 -22.71
N LEU A 240 -11.95 -11.39 -21.79
CA LEU A 240 -11.49 -10.02 -21.98
C LEU A 240 -9.96 -9.92 -21.85
N PRO A 241 -9.31 -8.98 -22.56
CA PRO A 241 -7.89 -8.72 -22.39
C PRO A 241 -7.63 -8.16 -20.98
N GLY A 242 -6.52 -8.60 -20.38
CA GLY A 242 -6.06 -8.08 -19.10
C GLY A 242 -5.72 -6.59 -19.16
N ILE A 243 -5.92 -5.89 -18.05
CA ILE A 243 -5.55 -4.48 -17.91
C ILE A 243 -4.04 -4.39 -17.70
N ALA A 244 -3.35 -3.59 -18.53
CA ALA A 244 -1.91 -3.37 -18.37
C ALA A 244 -1.62 -2.71 -17.01
N ARG A 245 -0.41 -2.91 -16.47
CA ARG A 245 -0.02 -2.38 -15.15
C ARG A 245 1.08 -1.34 -15.28
N VAL A 246 1.00 -0.29 -14.47
CA VAL A 246 2.03 0.76 -14.39
C VAL A 246 2.41 1.00 -12.94
N THR A 247 3.66 0.68 -12.60
CA THR A 247 4.27 0.99 -11.29
C THR A 247 4.85 2.39 -11.31
N VAL A 248 4.43 3.23 -10.36
CA VAL A 248 5.00 4.57 -10.12
C VAL A 248 5.57 4.66 -8.71
N ALA A 249 4.98 3.97 -7.75
CA ALA A 249 5.51 3.86 -6.40
C ALA A 249 6.80 3.01 -6.36
N LYS A 250 7.78 3.46 -5.59
CA LYS A 250 9.03 2.72 -5.34
C LYS A 250 9.46 2.85 -3.88
N SER A 251 10.08 1.81 -3.35
CA SER A 251 10.78 1.88 -2.06
C SER A 251 12.00 2.78 -2.20
N LEU A 252 12.03 3.91 -1.48
CA LEU A 252 13.13 4.86 -1.60
C LEU A 252 14.36 4.39 -0.80
N PRO A 253 15.57 4.62 -1.32
CA PRO A 253 16.78 4.30 -0.57
C PRO A 253 16.86 5.14 0.71
N ILE A 254 17.52 4.59 1.73
CA ILE A 254 17.79 5.32 2.97
C ILE A 254 18.69 6.51 2.66
N PRO A 255 18.27 7.75 2.99
CA PRO A 255 19.15 8.90 2.83
C PRO A 255 20.29 8.85 3.85
N HIS A 256 21.43 9.45 3.52
CA HIS A 256 22.54 9.60 4.46
C HIS A 256 22.15 10.45 5.68
N LYS A 257 21.22 11.40 5.50
CA LYS A 257 20.72 12.32 6.54
C LYS A 257 19.21 12.41 6.43
N PHE A 258 18.50 12.27 7.54
CA PHE A 258 17.03 12.36 7.59
C PHE A 258 16.53 13.79 7.80
N SER A 259 17.31 14.65 8.45
CA SER A 259 16.95 16.05 8.70
C SER A 259 17.50 16.97 7.61
N SER A 260 16.74 18.01 7.26
CA SER A 260 17.12 19.02 6.27
C SER A 260 18.30 19.89 6.69
N ASN A 261 18.44 20.17 7.99
CA ASN A 261 19.48 21.03 8.57
C ASN A 261 20.40 20.24 9.50
N PHE A 262 20.84 19.06 9.07
CA PHE A 262 21.72 18.21 9.89
C PHE A 262 23.07 18.88 10.15
N LYS A 263 23.40 19.03 11.43
CA LYS A 263 24.73 19.41 11.92
C LYS A 263 25.27 18.29 12.80
N ASP A 264 26.46 17.81 12.48
CA ASP A 264 27.12 16.79 13.30
C ASP A 264 27.68 17.45 14.57
N LEU A 265 27.17 17.03 15.73
CA LEU A 265 27.63 17.53 17.03
C LEU A 265 29.07 17.12 17.33
N PHE A 266 29.56 16.07 16.68
CA PHE A 266 30.89 15.48 16.91
C PHE A 266 31.81 15.67 15.70
N GLU A 267 31.53 16.61 14.79
CA GLU A 267 32.34 16.87 13.59
C GLU A 267 33.84 17.11 13.90
N LYS A 268 34.13 17.73 15.04
CA LYS A 268 35.50 18.01 15.49
C LYS A 268 36.17 16.85 16.22
N LEU A 269 35.44 15.77 16.50
CA LEU A 269 35.97 14.61 17.21
C LEU A 269 36.77 13.75 16.23
N VAL A 270 38.02 13.46 16.57
CA VAL A 270 38.87 12.60 15.75
C VAL A 270 38.35 11.16 15.80
N PRO A 271 38.18 10.46 14.66
CA PRO A 271 37.74 9.08 14.66
C PRO A 271 38.67 8.17 15.48
N MET A 272 38.09 7.27 16.27
CA MET A 272 38.86 6.33 17.11
C MET A 272 39.95 5.56 16.37
N PRO A 273 39.77 5.08 15.11
CA PRO A 273 40.83 4.40 14.38
C PRO A 273 42.05 5.29 14.13
N VAL A 274 41.86 6.59 13.94
CA VAL A 274 42.96 7.55 13.80
C VAL A 274 43.67 7.72 15.14
N HIS A 275 42.91 7.84 16.24
CA HIS A 275 43.49 7.94 17.57
C HIS A 275 44.29 6.69 17.99
N GLN A 276 43.84 5.50 17.60
CA GLN A 276 44.52 4.23 17.88
C GLN A 276 45.77 4.00 17.01
N ALA A 277 45.90 4.73 15.90
CA ALA A 277 47.05 4.64 14.99
C ALA A 277 48.14 5.69 15.29
N MET A 278 47.90 6.61 16.22
CA MET A 278 48.86 7.59 16.73
C MET A 278 49.52 7.08 18.01
#